data_AF-A0A1I3AUB8-F1
#
_entry.id   AF-A0A1I3AUB8-F1
#
_cell.length_a   1.000
_cell.length_b   1.000
_cell.length_c   1.000
_cell.angle_alpha   90.00
_cell.angle_beta   90.00
_cell.angle_gamma   90.00
#
_symmetry.space_group_name_H-M   'P 1'
#
loop_
_entity.id
_entity.type
_entity.pdbx_description
1 polymer ?
#
loop_
_entity_poly.entity_id
_entity_poly.type
_entity_poly.pdbx_seq_one_letter_code
_entity_poly.pdbx_strand_id
1 'polypeptide(L)'
;MSNALAIAGVTAILRDRLNDGLLNANLDSLGQFSVTSSPPDRLEGDADPANRLNIYLWNVTRNAAWSTPRLPARSAAGERIDNPLLALDLHYILTATGAEDLNAEILLGYGMQVLHETPVLTRADIRASLGGADPAVDASLLPAPLRLLVAADLADQFEQIRISPAVPESRDLGQIEALSNIWSAFSAPMRASALYQVGCVLIESRRPARSALPVLTIGGRTAPLRGPRIARVAALPGGAGGLPDPMAAVLSGGWIAVEGTALAAERMRVMLGTRALAVTAADLGDRRIDLRLPADQPAGIARIMVDHLFIPAPGQAERLWESSNALPFAIAPVVTAVARAGTVAAERFTGTVTLTLANALGERQAAAMLFNPLPGGAQPAFSVPARTVAANRIRADLAAVPAGAYVVRAEIDGAASLPTLGAQGFDGPVADLDP
;
A
#
# COMPACT_ATOMS: atom_id res chain seq x y z
N MET A 1 -17.42 -26.86 -16.77
CA MET A 1 -16.15 -26.31 -17.30
C MET A 1 -15.30 -27.43 -17.83
N SER A 2 -14.82 -27.26 -19.07
CA SER A 2 -14.15 -28.29 -19.87
C SER A 2 -12.77 -28.66 -19.32
N ASN A 3 -12.45 -29.95 -19.37
CA ASN A 3 -11.17 -30.48 -18.93
C ASN A 3 -10.19 -30.60 -20.13
N ALA A 4 -8.99 -31.13 -19.92
CA ALA A 4 -7.96 -31.23 -20.97
C ALA A 4 -8.37 -32.06 -22.20
N LEU A 5 -9.38 -32.94 -22.07
CA LEU A 5 -9.90 -33.77 -23.17
C LEU A 5 -10.84 -33.00 -24.10
N ALA A 6 -11.13 -31.73 -23.83
CA ALA A 6 -12.01 -30.89 -24.65
C ALA A 6 -11.58 -30.85 -26.12
N ILE A 7 -10.27 -30.78 -26.41
CA ILE A 7 -9.74 -30.73 -27.78
C ILE A 7 -10.13 -32.00 -28.55
N ALA A 8 -9.89 -33.18 -27.95
CA ALA A 8 -10.23 -34.46 -28.56
C ALA A 8 -11.76 -34.61 -28.73
N GLY A 9 -12.54 -34.13 -27.76
CA GLY A 9 -14.00 -34.08 -27.86
C GLY A 9 -14.49 -33.27 -29.05
N VAL A 10 -13.91 -32.08 -29.28
CA VAL A 10 -14.24 -31.24 -30.44
C VAL A 10 -13.93 -31.95 -31.75
N THR A 11 -12.75 -32.58 -31.87
CA THR A 11 -12.39 -33.33 -33.09
C THR A 11 -13.37 -34.47 -33.36
N ALA A 12 -13.75 -35.23 -32.33
CA ALA A 12 -14.72 -36.32 -32.47
C ALA A 12 -16.10 -35.81 -32.93
N ILE A 13 -16.57 -34.69 -32.37
CA ILE A 13 -17.86 -34.08 -32.77
C ILE A 13 -17.81 -33.59 -34.22
N LEU A 14 -16.71 -32.97 -34.66
CA LEU A 14 -16.60 -32.52 -36.04
C LEU A 14 -16.59 -33.69 -37.03
N ARG A 15 -15.89 -34.78 -36.70
CA ARG A 15 -15.86 -36.01 -37.51
C ARG A 15 -17.25 -36.63 -37.62
N ASP A 16 -17.94 -36.74 -36.50
CA ASP A 16 -19.32 -37.23 -36.41
C ASP A 16 -20.27 -36.40 -37.27
N ARG A 17 -20.20 -35.07 -37.15
CA ARG A 17 -21.02 -34.13 -37.93
C ARG A 17 -20.80 -34.24 -39.43
N LEU A 18 -19.54 -34.36 -39.85
CA LEU A 18 -19.22 -34.57 -41.26
C LEU A 18 -19.74 -35.92 -41.75
N ASN A 19 -19.64 -36.98 -40.94
CA ASN A 19 -20.16 -38.29 -41.29
C ASN A 19 -21.68 -38.28 -41.45
N ASP A 20 -22.41 -37.75 -40.46
CA ASP A 20 -23.87 -37.61 -40.52
C ASP A 20 -24.32 -36.75 -41.70
N GLY A 21 -23.62 -35.64 -41.95
CA GLY A 21 -23.91 -34.75 -43.06
C GLY A 21 -23.73 -35.43 -44.43
N LEU A 22 -22.66 -36.21 -44.61
CA LEU A 22 -22.42 -36.96 -45.84
C LEU A 22 -23.42 -38.12 -46.04
N LEU A 23 -23.80 -38.80 -44.96
CA LEU A 23 -24.83 -39.85 -45.02
C LEU A 23 -26.19 -39.28 -45.43
N ASN A 24 -26.57 -38.12 -44.90
CA ASN A 24 -27.82 -37.43 -45.26
C ASN A 24 -27.84 -36.87 -46.69
N ALA A 25 -26.68 -36.68 -47.31
CA ALA A 25 -26.56 -36.20 -48.68
C ALA A 25 -26.80 -37.28 -49.76
N ASN A 26 -27.08 -38.54 -49.37
CA ASN A 26 -27.37 -39.67 -50.25
C ASN A 26 -26.30 -39.87 -51.35
N LEU A 27 -25.04 -39.95 -50.93
CA LEU A 27 -23.87 -40.10 -51.81
C LEU A 27 -23.64 -41.54 -52.32
N ASP A 28 -24.71 -42.33 -52.47
CA ASP A 28 -24.62 -43.75 -52.85
C ASP A 28 -23.91 -43.96 -54.20
N SER A 29 -23.98 -42.96 -55.09
CA SER A 29 -23.31 -42.98 -56.39
C SER A 29 -21.78 -42.84 -56.33
N LEU A 30 -21.23 -42.35 -55.21
CA LEU A 30 -19.79 -42.23 -55.00
C LEU A 30 -19.16 -43.54 -54.52
N GLY A 31 -19.96 -44.51 -54.06
CA GLY A 31 -19.47 -45.74 -53.45
C GLY A 31 -19.07 -45.56 -51.98
N GLN A 32 -18.24 -46.47 -51.45
CA GLN A 32 -17.85 -46.43 -50.04
C GLN A 32 -16.96 -45.20 -49.76
N PHE A 33 -17.37 -44.38 -48.79
CA PHE A 33 -16.57 -43.27 -48.28
C PHE A 33 -16.30 -43.41 -46.78
N SER A 34 -15.26 -42.73 -46.30
CA SER A 34 -14.95 -42.68 -44.86
C SER A 34 -14.56 -41.27 -44.43
N VAL A 35 -14.97 -40.90 -43.21
CA VAL A 35 -14.52 -39.66 -42.57
C VAL A 35 -13.43 -39.99 -41.56
N THR A 36 -12.29 -39.31 -41.63
CA THR A 36 -11.13 -39.54 -40.74
C THR A 36 -10.65 -38.24 -40.11
N SER A 37 -9.79 -38.35 -39.09
CA SER A 37 -9.14 -37.20 -38.44
C SER A 37 -7.65 -37.43 -38.21
N SER A 38 -7.01 -38.09 -39.18
CA SER A 38 -5.62 -38.50 -39.13
C SER A 38 -4.71 -37.43 -39.73
N PRO A 39 -3.43 -37.38 -39.29
CA PRO A 39 -2.39 -36.61 -39.98
C PRO A 39 -2.34 -36.92 -41.49
N PRO A 40 -2.14 -35.92 -42.37
CA PRO A 40 -2.19 -36.12 -43.83
C PRO A 40 -1.16 -37.10 -44.42
N ASP A 41 -0.01 -37.29 -43.76
CA ASP A 41 1.04 -38.26 -44.10
C ASP A 41 0.55 -39.71 -43.95
N ARG A 42 -0.29 -39.97 -42.95
CA ARG A 42 -0.83 -41.32 -42.70
C ARG A 42 -1.97 -41.71 -43.63
N LEU A 43 -2.43 -40.79 -44.48
CA LEU A 43 -3.48 -41.06 -45.46
C LEU A 43 -2.96 -41.81 -46.69
N GLU A 44 -1.64 -41.90 -46.90
CA GLU A 44 -1.02 -42.52 -48.08
C GLU A 44 -0.81 -44.03 -47.97
N GLY A 45 -1.14 -44.64 -46.82
CA GLY A 45 -0.80 -46.04 -46.53
C GLY A 45 -1.70 -47.10 -47.19
N ASP A 46 -2.77 -46.71 -47.88
CA ASP A 46 -3.69 -47.68 -48.51
C ASP A 46 -3.37 -47.87 -49.99
N ALA A 47 -3.26 -49.13 -50.39
CA ALA A 47 -2.88 -49.54 -51.74
C ALA A 47 -3.91 -49.16 -52.83
N ASP A 48 -5.15 -48.84 -52.43
CA ASP A 48 -6.24 -48.46 -53.32
C ASP A 48 -6.71 -47.03 -53.05
N PRO A 49 -6.93 -46.22 -54.11
CA PRO A 49 -7.45 -44.87 -53.96
C PRO A 49 -8.89 -44.96 -53.44
N ALA A 50 -9.14 -44.44 -52.24
CA ALA A 50 -10.45 -44.50 -51.60
C ALA A 50 -11.01 -43.09 -51.35
N ASN A 51 -12.34 -43.00 -51.38
CA ASN A 51 -13.09 -41.80 -51.09
C ASN A 51 -13.00 -41.48 -49.60
N ARG A 52 -12.31 -40.40 -49.23
CA ARG A 52 -12.16 -39.99 -47.83
C ARG A 52 -12.27 -38.50 -47.66
N LEU A 53 -12.94 -38.12 -46.58
CA LEU A 53 -12.94 -36.75 -46.08
C LEU A 53 -12.20 -36.74 -44.74
N ASN A 54 -11.09 -36.02 -44.66
CA ASN A 54 -10.27 -35.97 -43.47
C ASN A 54 -10.28 -34.57 -42.85
N ILE A 55 -10.53 -34.48 -41.54
CA ILE A 55 -10.44 -33.24 -40.78
C ILE A 55 -9.32 -33.33 -39.74
N TYR A 56 -8.26 -32.54 -39.93
CA TYR A 56 -7.05 -32.63 -39.12
C TYR A 56 -6.78 -31.33 -38.36
N LEU A 57 -6.51 -31.43 -37.05
CA LEU A 57 -6.08 -30.32 -36.21
C LEU A 57 -4.59 -30.07 -36.41
N TRP A 58 -4.23 -28.97 -37.09
CA TRP A 58 -2.83 -28.68 -37.41
C TRP A 58 -2.21 -27.61 -36.51
N ASN A 59 -3.02 -26.72 -35.92
CA ASN A 59 -2.52 -25.66 -35.04
C ASN A 59 -3.53 -25.32 -33.95
N VAL A 60 -3.03 -24.85 -32.82
CA VAL A 60 -3.81 -24.42 -31.65
C VAL A 60 -3.26 -23.08 -31.18
N THR A 61 -4.08 -22.04 -31.23
CA THR A 61 -3.69 -20.70 -30.78
C THR A 61 -4.48 -20.27 -29.56
N ARG A 62 -3.95 -19.30 -28.81
CA ARG A 62 -4.66 -18.73 -27.67
C ARG A 62 -5.76 -17.78 -28.16
N ASN A 63 -6.99 -17.97 -27.68
CA ASN A 63 -8.08 -17.06 -27.98
C ASN A 63 -7.89 -15.76 -27.18
N ALA A 64 -7.58 -14.66 -27.86
CA ALA A 64 -7.27 -13.37 -27.23
C ALA A 64 -8.46 -12.78 -26.44
N ALA A 65 -9.70 -12.99 -26.91
CA ALA A 65 -10.90 -12.43 -26.30
C ALA A 65 -11.18 -13.00 -24.90
N TRP A 66 -10.85 -14.27 -24.67
CA TRP A 66 -11.08 -14.98 -23.40
C TRP A 66 -9.81 -15.19 -22.57
N SER A 67 -8.74 -14.50 -22.95
CA SER A 67 -7.39 -14.71 -22.43
C SER A 67 -7.08 -13.91 -21.15
N THR A 68 -7.81 -12.83 -20.92
CA THR A 68 -7.58 -11.87 -19.82
C THR A 68 -8.50 -12.01 -18.59
N PRO A 69 -9.74 -12.56 -18.67
CA PRO A 69 -10.71 -12.39 -17.58
C PRO A 69 -10.38 -13.16 -16.29
N ARG A 70 -9.46 -14.14 -16.33
CA ARG A 70 -9.04 -14.91 -15.14
C ARG A 70 -7.53 -15.12 -15.12
N LEU A 71 -6.82 -14.21 -14.46
CA LEU A 71 -5.39 -14.33 -14.22
C LEU A 71 -5.12 -15.31 -13.06
N PRO A 72 -3.94 -15.95 -13.03
CA PRO A 72 -3.56 -16.80 -11.90
C PRO A 72 -3.48 -15.98 -10.60
N ALA A 73 -4.46 -16.14 -9.70
CA ALA A 73 -4.47 -15.46 -8.42
C ALA A 73 -3.95 -16.37 -7.30
N ARG A 74 -3.06 -15.83 -6.46
CA ARG A 74 -2.53 -16.49 -5.27
C ARG A 74 -2.67 -15.61 -4.03
N SER A 75 -2.82 -16.27 -2.89
CA SER A 75 -2.80 -15.65 -1.58
C SER A 75 -1.40 -15.18 -1.19
N ALA A 76 -1.31 -14.37 -0.14
CA ALA A 76 -0.05 -13.98 0.48
C ALA A 76 0.81 -15.19 0.94
N ALA A 77 0.18 -16.33 1.25
CA ALA A 77 0.88 -17.57 1.61
C ALA A 77 1.25 -18.43 0.39
N GLY A 78 1.06 -17.93 -0.84
CA GLY A 78 1.35 -18.67 -2.08
C GLY A 78 0.25 -19.66 -2.51
N GLU A 79 -0.79 -19.84 -1.70
CA GLU A 79 -1.93 -20.71 -2.00
C GLU A 79 -2.77 -20.21 -3.18
N ARG A 80 -3.42 -21.13 -3.91
CA ARG A 80 -4.24 -20.80 -5.08
C ARG A 80 -5.63 -20.27 -4.70
N ILE A 81 -5.98 -19.11 -5.24
CA ILE A 81 -7.29 -18.45 -5.03
C ILE A 81 -8.23 -18.61 -6.22
N ASP A 82 -7.68 -18.68 -7.44
CA ASP A 82 -8.49 -18.85 -8.66
C ASP A 82 -7.83 -19.83 -9.65
N ASN A 83 -8.64 -20.40 -10.54
CA ASN A 83 -8.19 -21.25 -11.62
C ASN A 83 -8.31 -20.47 -12.96
N PRO A 84 -7.18 -20.11 -13.59
CA PRO A 84 -7.22 -19.39 -14.86
C PRO A 84 -7.79 -20.27 -15.97
N LEU A 85 -8.48 -19.63 -16.92
CA LEU A 85 -9.00 -20.29 -18.12
C LEU A 85 -7.92 -20.37 -19.19
N LEU A 86 -7.73 -21.55 -19.76
CA LEU A 86 -6.99 -21.74 -20.99
C LEU A 86 -7.97 -21.68 -22.16
N ALA A 87 -8.10 -20.49 -22.74
CA ALA A 87 -8.95 -20.26 -23.90
C ALA A 87 -8.18 -20.49 -25.20
N LEU A 88 -8.71 -21.36 -26.05
CA LEU A 88 -8.06 -21.86 -27.26
C LEU A 88 -8.96 -21.66 -28.48
N ASP A 89 -8.30 -21.35 -29.61
CA ASP A 89 -8.84 -21.47 -30.96
C ASP A 89 -8.13 -22.62 -31.67
N LEU A 90 -8.91 -23.55 -32.19
CA LEU A 90 -8.42 -24.77 -32.82
C LEU A 90 -8.47 -24.61 -34.36
N HIS A 91 -7.35 -24.78 -35.03
CA HIS A 91 -7.24 -24.62 -36.48
C HIS A 91 -7.23 -25.99 -37.17
N TYR A 92 -8.28 -26.24 -37.95
CA TYR A 92 -8.48 -27.48 -38.69
C TYR A 92 -8.23 -27.27 -40.17
N ILE A 93 -7.74 -28.32 -40.82
CA ILE A 93 -7.70 -28.45 -42.28
C ILE A 93 -8.60 -29.61 -42.69
N LEU A 94 -9.56 -29.32 -43.58
CA LEU A 94 -10.42 -30.30 -44.22
C LEU A 94 -9.78 -30.67 -45.55
N THR A 95 -9.51 -31.95 -45.78
CA THR A 95 -8.85 -32.47 -46.98
C THR A 95 -9.65 -33.62 -47.55
N ALA A 96 -9.82 -33.67 -48.88
CA ALA A 96 -10.54 -34.76 -49.53
C ALA A 96 -9.62 -35.61 -50.43
N THR A 97 -9.89 -36.92 -50.47
CA THR A 97 -9.31 -37.87 -51.45
C THR A 97 -10.44 -38.58 -52.17
N GLY A 98 -10.26 -38.85 -53.46
CA GLY A 98 -11.24 -39.52 -54.30
C GLY A 98 -10.63 -40.75 -54.98
N ALA A 99 -11.45 -41.77 -55.18
CA ALA A 99 -11.12 -42.96 -55.97
C ALA A 99 -11.18 -42.68 -57.48
N GLU A 100 -12.17 -41.88 -57.89
CA GLU A 100 -12.42 -41.48 -59.28
C GLU A 100 -12.36 -39.96 -59.43
N ASP A 101 -12.37 -39.49 -60.69
CA ASP A 101 -12.40 -38.07 -61.03
C ASP A 101 -13.60 -37.38 -60.35
N LEU A 102 -13.40 -36.16 -59.85
CA LEU A 102 -14.40 -35.32 -59.17
C LEU A 102 -14.89 -35.82 -57.81
N ASN A 103 -14.61 -37.06 -57.39
CA ASN A 103 -15.07 -37.57 -56.10
C ASN A 103 -14.50 -36.75 -54.93
N ALA A 104 -13.24 -36.33 -55.02
CA ALA A 104 -12.61 -35.50 -54.00
C ALA A 104 -13.28 -34.12 -53.89
N GLU A 105 -13.58 -33.48 -55.02
CA GLU A 105 -14.24 -32.18 -55.10
C GLU A 105 -15.69 -32.26 -54.60
N ILE A 106 -16.42 -33.33 -54.92
CA ILE A 106 -17.78 -33.56 -54.44
C ILE A 106 -17.78 -33.71 -52.93
N LEU A 107 -16.91 -34.57 -52.38
CA LEU A 107 -16.79 -34.75 -50.92
C LEU A 107 -16.39 -33.48 -50.20
N LEU A 108 -15.46 -32.70 -50.78
CA LEU A 108 -15.05 -31.42 -50.21
C LEU A 108 -16.21 -30.42 -50.22
N GLY A 109 -16.97 -30.33 -51.32
CA GLY A 109 -18.13 -29.45 -51.45
C GLY A 109 -19.19 -29.74 -50.40
N TYR A 110 -19.58 -31.01 -50.24
CA TYR A 110 -20.54 -31.42 -49.21
C TYR A 110 -20.00 -31.19 -47.80
N GLY A 111 -18.74 -31.52 -47.53
CA GLY A 111 -18.11 -31.26 -46.24
C GLY A 111 -18.11 -29.77 -45.87
N MET A 112 -17.84 -28.90 -46.85
CA MET A 112 -17.88 -27.46 -46.66
C MET A 112 -19.31 -26.95 -46.42
N GLN A 113 -20.30 -27.50 -47.13
CA GLN A 113 -21.71 -27.17 -46.93
C GLN A 113 -22.18 -27.54 -45.52
N VAL A 114 -21.87 -28.74 -45.04
CA VAL A 114 -22.24 -29.21 -43.69
C VAL A 114 -21.70 -28.25 -42.61
N LEU A 115 -20.42 -27.86 -42.70
CA LEU A 115 -19.81 -26.93 -41.74
C LEU A 115 -20.34 -25.49 -41.86
N HIS A 116 -20.82 -25.09 -43.04
CA HIS A 116 -21.43 -23.79 -43.26
C HIS A 116 -22.86 -23.70 -42.70
N GLU A 117 -23.65 -24.76 -42.85
CA GLU A 117 -25.02 -24.86 -42.33
C GLU A 117 -25.06 -25.07 -40.81
N THR A 118 -23.98 -25.60 -40.22
CA THR A 118 -23.86 -25.84 -38.77
C THR A 118 -22.69 -25.06 -38.13
N PRO A 119 -22.69 -23.71 -38.18
CA PRO A 119 -21.57 -22.89 -37.71
C PRO A 119 -21.43 -22.85 -36.18
N VAL A 120 -22.37 -23.42 -35.43
CA VAL A 120 -22.37 -23.42 -33.96
C VAL A 120 -22.67 -24.83 -33.46
N LEU A 121 -21.78 -25.37 -32.62
CA LEU A 121 -22.02 -26.66 -31.97
C LEU A 121 -22.95 -26.44 -30.77
N THR A 122 -24.20 -26.85 -30.91
CA THR A 122 -25.18 -26.69 -29.84
C THR A 122 -24.94 -27.69 -28.70
N ARG A 123 -25.46 -27.39 -27.51
CA ARG A 123 -25.33 -28.29 -26.35
C ARG A 123 -26.01 -29.64 -26.58
N ALA A 124 -27.11 -29.65 -27.32
CA ALA A 124 -27.82 -30.88 -27.67
C ALA A 124 -26.96 -31.75 -28.61
N ASP A 125 -26.32 -31.13 -29.59
CA ASP A 125 -25.43 -31.78 -30.54
C ASP A 125 -24.23 -32.44 -29.87
N ILE A 126 -23.56 -31.71 -28.97
CA ILE A 126 -22.42 -32.21 -28.19
C ILE A 126 -22.82 -33.45 -27.37
N ARG A 127 -24.00 -33.42 -26.74
CA ARG A 127 -24.50 -34.53 -25.92
C ARG A 127 -24.95 -35.72 -26.76
N ALA A 128 -25.56 -35.48 -27.93
CA ALA A 128 -25.95 -36.54 -28.85
C ALA A 128 -24.71 -37.28 -29.40
N SER A 129 -23.70 -36.52 -29.84
CA SER A 129 -22.46 -37.06 -30.42
C SER A 129 -21.62 -37.83 -29.40
N LEU A 130 -21.45 -37.30 -28.18
CA LEU A 130 -20.53 -37.87 -27.20
C LEU A 130 -21.19 -38.72 -26.09
N GLY A 131 -22.48 -38.52 -25.79
CA GLY A 131 -23.14 -39.01 -24.57
C GLY A 131 -24.32 -39.99 -24.74
N GLY A 132 -24.64 -40.43 -25.96
CA GLY A 132 -25.73 -41.38 -26.23
C GLY A 132 -25.45 -42.83 -25.77
N ALA A 133 -26.53 -43.63 -25.62
CA ALA A 133 -26.47 -45.06 -25.29
C ALA A 133 -25.93 -45.92 -26.45
N ASP A 134 -26.15 -45.47 -27.68
CA ASP A 134 -25.51 -45.98 -28.89
C ASP A 134 -24.80 -44.80 -29.57
N PRO A 135 -23.57 -44.50 -29.17
CA PRO A 135 -22.88 -43.34 -29.69
C PRO A 135 -22.35 -43.61 -31.09
N ALA A 136 -22.21 -42.54 -31.88
CA ALA A 136 -21.67 -42.63 -33.22
C ALA A 136 -20.34 -43.40 -33.27
N VAL A 137 -20.10 -44.05 -34.42
CA VAL A 137 -19.05 -45.07 -34.69
C VAL A 137 -17.67 -44.68 -34.14
N ASP A 138 -17.36 -43.38 -34.11
CA ASP A 138 -16.02 -42.86 -33.78
C ASP A 138 -15.88 -42.19 -32.43
N ALA A 139 -16.95 -42.05 -31.67
CA ALA A 139 -16.82 -41.69 -30.26
C ALA A 139 -16.08 -42.81 -29.49
N SER A 140 -15.98 -44.03 -30.05
CA SER A 140 -15.15 -45.16 -29.58
C SER A 140 -13.64 -44.85 -29.44
N LEU A 141 -13.13 -43.78 -30.07
CA LEU A 141 -11.73 -43.34 -29.96
C LEU A 141 -11.34 -42.88 -28.54
N LEU A 142 -12.31 -42.52 -27.72
CA LEU A 142 -12.12 -42.16 -26.32
C LEU A 142 -12.64 -43.30 -25.42
N PRO A 143 -11.95 -43.64 -24.31
CA PRO A 143 -12.48 -44.59 -23.34
C PRO A 143 -13.89 -44.18 -22.85
N ALA A 144 -14.82 -45.13 -22.82
CA ALA A 144 -16.25 -44.89 -22.50
C ALA A 144 -16.51 -43.98 -21.26
N PRO A 145 -15.78 -44.11 -20.14
CA PRO A 145 -15.96 -43.24 -18.98
C PRO A 145 -15.56 -41.77 -19.24
N LEU A 146 -14.54 -41.55 -20.07
CA LEU A 146 -14.02 -40.22 -20.36
C LEU A 146 -14.92 -39.47 -21.33
N ARG A 147 -15.67 -40.18 -22.18
CA ARG A 147 -16.58 -39.59 -23.17
C ARG A 147 -17.76 -38.88 -22.56
N LEU A 148 -18.44 -39.53 -21.62
CA LEU A 148 -19.57 -38.93 -20.91
C LEU A 148 -19.14 -37.68 -20.12
N LEU A 149 -17.93 -37.74 -19.54
CA LEU A 149 -17.34 -36.60 -18.84
C LEU A 149 -17.04 -35.44 -19.81
N VAL A 150 -16.47 -35.71 -20.98
CA VAL A 150 -16.22 -34.69 -22.01
C VAL A 150 -17.52 -34.11 -22.56
N ALA A 151 -18.53 -34.95 -22.81
CA ALA A 151 -19.85 -34.53 -23.29
C ALA A 151 -20.51 -33.54 -22.33
N ALA A 152 -20.53 -33.88 -21.04
CA ALA A 152 -21.08 -33.03 -20.00
C ALA A 152 -20.27 -31.73 -19.86
N ASP A 153 -18.94 -31.85 -19.80
CA ASP A 153 -18.07 -30.73 -19.51
C ASP A 153 -18.05 -29.67 -20.63
N LEU A 154 -18.06 -30.13 -21.89
CA LEU A 154 -18.04 -29.28 -23.08
C LEU A 154 -19.41 -28.66 -23.37
N ALA A 155 -20.51 -29.42 -23.16
CA ALA A 155 -21.86 -28.88 -23.31
C ALA A 155 -22.19 -27.83 -22.24
N ASP A 156 -21.68 -28.00 -21.02
CA ASP A 156 -21.91 -27.07 -19.91
C ASP A 156 -20.88 -25.92 -19.88
N GLN A 157 -20.06 -25.80 -20.92
CA GLN A 157 -19.21 -24.64 -21.13
C GLN A 157 -20.06 -23.36 -21.27
N PHE A 158 -19.55 -22.26 -20.71
CA PHE A 158 -20.23 -20.97 -20.71
C PHE A 158 -20.50 -20.44 -22.12
N GLU A 159 -19.45 -20.35 -22.95
CA GLU A 159 -19.52 -19.92 -24.35
C GLU A 159 -19.72 -21.13 -25.28
N GLN A 160 -20.52 -20.96 -26.33
CA GLN A 160 -20.71 -22.00 -27.36
C GLN A 160 -19.53 -22.06 -28.32
N ILE A 161 -19.25 -23.26 -28.82
CA ILE A 161 -18.15 -23.50 -29.77
C ILE A 161 -18.63 -23.13 -31.16
N ARG A 162 -17.88 -22.26 -31.83
CA ARG A 162 -18.20 -21.73 -33.15
C ARG A 162 -17.23 -22.24 -34.19
N ILE A 163 -17.74 -22.64 -35.34
CA ILE A 163 -16.97 -23.06 -36.51
C ILE A 163 -17.01 -21.91 -37.50
N SER A 164 -15.87 -21.50 -38.01
CA SER A 164 -15.77 -20.42 -39.00
C SER A 164 -14.75 -20.80 -40.06
N PRO A 165 -15.00 -20.52 -41.34
CA PRO A 165 -13.97 -20.66 -42.37
C PRO A 165 -12.76 -19.80 -42.00
N ALA A 166 -11.58 -20.41 -42.01
CA ALA A 166 -10.33 -19.70 -41.78
C ALA A 166 -9.75 -19.28 -43.14
N VAL A 167 -9.40 -18.01 -43.26
CA VAL A 167 -8.61 -17.50 -44.38
C VAL A 167 -7.21 -17.22 -43.83
N PRO A 168 -6.14 -17.73 -44.45
CA PRO A 168 -4.79 -17.37 -44.04
C PRO A 168 -4.62 -15.85 -44.15
N GLU A 169 -3.89 -15.27 -43.20
CA GLU A 169 -3.87 -13.82 -42.95
C GLU A 169 -3.40 -12.96 -44.14
N SER A 170 -2.72 -13.56 -45.12
CA SER A 170 -2.32 -12.91 -46.36
C SER A 170 -3.38 -13.08 -47.45
N ARG A 171 -4.20 -12.05 -47.68
CA ARG A 171 -5.29 -12.02 -48.70
C ARG A 171 -4.81 -12.08 -50.16
N ASP A 172 -3.52 -11.93 -50.42
CA ASP A 172 -2.95 -11.93 -51.78
C ASP A 172 -2.08 -13.19 -52.03
N LEU A 173 -0.90 -13.07 -52.64
CA LEU A 173 -0.01 -14.20 -52.99
C LEU A 173 0.41 -15.10 -51.81
N GLY A 174 0.42 -14.59 -50.58
CA GLY A 174 0.84 -15.35 -49.41
C GLY A 174 -0.13 -16.46 -48.99
N GLN A 175 -1.38 -16.50 -49.48
CA GLN A 175 -2.29 -17.63 -49.20
C GLN A 175 -1.77 -18.94 -49.79
N ILE A 176 -1.31 -18.89 -51.04
CA ILE A 176 -0.76 -20.06 -51.75
C ILE A 176 0.57 -20.48 -51.10
N GLU A 177 1.42 -19.51 -50.76
CA GLU A 177 2.68 -19.77 -50.05
C GLU A 177 2.43 -20.38 -48.66
N ALA A 178 1.46 -19.87 -47.89
CA ALA A 178 1.12 -20.41 -46.58
C ALA A 178 0.58 -21.85 -46.68
N LEU A 179 -0.31 -22.12 -47.64
CA LEU A 179 -0.79 -23.48 -47.90
C LEU A 179 0.36 -24.41 -48.33
N SER A 180 1.22 -23.96 -49.24
CA SER A 180 2.41 -24.72 -49.67
C SER A 180 3.33 -25.04 -48.50
N ASN A 181 3.56 -24.09 -47.60
CA ASN A 181 4.36 -24.28 -46.39
C ASN A 181 3.72 -25.27 -45.41
N ILE A 182 2.39 -25.19 -45.21
CA ILE A 182 1.64 -26.12 -44.36
C ILE A 182 1.74 -27.54 -44.92
N TRP A 183 1.50 -27.73 -46.23
CA TRP A 183 1.58 -29.03 -46.88
C TRP A 183 3.01 -29.59 -46.90
N SER A 184 4.02 -28.74 -47.11
CA SER A 184 5.43 -29.12 -47.00
C SER A 184 5.77 -29.63 -45.59
N ALA A 185 5.22 -29.01 -44.55
CA ALA A 185 5.42 -29.45 -43.16
C ALA A 185 4.79 -30.81 -42.88
N PHE A 186 3.70 -31.16 -43.57
CA PHE A 186 3.07 -32.48 -43.46
C PHE A 186 3.81 -33.58 -44.23
N SER A 187 4.80 -33.25 -45.07
CA SER A 187 5.47 -34.22 -45.95
C SER A 187 4.49 -35.02 -46.82
N ALA A 188 3.36 -34.39 -47.20
CA ALA A 188 2.29 -35.01 -47.98
C ALA A 188 2.01 -34.17 -49.24
N PRO A 189 1.58 -34.79 -50.36
CA PRO A 189 1.22 -34.07 -51.58
C PRO A 189 0.03 -33.15 -51.32
N MET A 190 0.06 -31.96 -51.93
CA MET A 190 -1.02 -30.99 -51.80
C MET A 190 -2.32 -31.54 -52.39
N ARG A 191 -3.41 -31.47 -51.62
CA ARG A 191 -4.75 -31.92 -52.00
C ARG A 191 -5.76 -30.78 -51.89
N ALA A 192 -6.91 -30.97 -52.53
CA ALA A 192 -8.06 -30.08 -52.38
C ALA A 192 -8.40 -29.96 -50.89
N SER A 193 -8.35 -28.73 -50.37
CA SER A 193 -8.46 -28.47 -48.94
C SER A 193 -9.12 -27.15 -48.59
N ALA A 194 -9.76 -27.11 -47.43
CA ALA A 194 -10.38 -25.94 -46.84
C ALA A 194 -9.94 -25.77 -45.39
N LEU A 195 -9.73 -24.54 -44.95
CA LEU A 195 -9.27 -24.24 -43.59
C LEU A 195 -10.45 -23.77 -42.73
N TYR A 196 -10.48 -24.23 -41.49
CA TYR A 196 -11.50 -23.88 -40.51
C TYR A 196 -10.87 -23.50 -39.17
N GLN A 197 -11.44 -22.51 -38.52
CA GLN A 197 -11.14 -22.15 -37.14
C GLN A 197 -12.33 -22.50 -36.27
N VAL A 198 -12.06 -23.22 -35.18
CA VAL A 198 -13.06 -23.60 -34.17
C VAL A 198 -12.76 -22.84 -32.89
N GLY A 199 -13.62 -21.86 -32.60
CA GLY A 199 -13.42 -20.84 -31.60
C GLY A 199 -14.16 -21.06 -30.28
N CYS A 200 -13.50 -20.56 -29.25
CA CYS A 200 -13.79 -20.59 -27.81
C CYS A 200 -13.88 -21.99 -27.19
N VAL A 201 -12.78 -22.75 -27.21
CA VAL A 201 -12.60 -23.93 -26.35
C VAL A 201 -11.95 -23.49 -25.04
N LEU A 202 -12.64 -23.67 -23.91
CA LEU A 202 -12.20 -23.21 -22.59
C LEU A 202 -11.83 -24.39 -21.70
N ILE A 203 -10.55 -24.49 -21.32
CA ILE A 203 -10.06 -25.54 -20.42
C ILE A 203 -9.74 -24.93 -19.05
N GLU A 204 -10.24 -25.55 -17.98
CA GLU A 204 -10.01 -25.12 -16.60
C GLU A 204 -9.55 -26.28 -15.71
N SER A 205 -8.70 -25.97 -14.71
CA SER A 205 -8.35 -26.93 -13.66
C SER A 205 -9.45 -27.03 -12.60
N ARG A 206 -9.81 -28.24 -12.18
CA ARG A 206 -10.79 -28.49 -11.11
C ARG A 206 -10.20 -28.51 -9.69
N ARG A 207 -8.97 -28.02 -9.51
CA ARG A 207 -8.37 -28.00 -8.18
C ARG A 207 -9.12 -27.01 -7.29
N PRO A 208 -9.44 -27.37 -6.04
CA PRO A 208 -10.16 -26.47 -5.15
C PRO A 208 -9.35 -25.20 -4.96
N ALA A 209 -9.98 -24.06 -5.24
CA ALA A 209 -9.41 -22.76 -4.97
C ALA A 209 -9.98 -22.26 -3.64
N ARG A 210 -9.14 -21.75 -2.74
CA ARG A 210 -9.62 -21.26 -1.44
C ARG A 210 -10.36 -19.93 -1.66
N SER A 211 -11.63 -19.90 -1.27
CA SER A 211 -12.40 -18.66 -1.21
C SER A 211 -11.84 -17.78 -0.08
N ALA A 212 -11.47 -16.55 -0.42
CA ALA A 212 -11.06 -15.57 0.59
C ALA A 212 -12.27 -15.14 1.42
N LEU A 213 -12.07 -14.93 2.72
CA LEU A 213 -13.10 -14.34 3.57
C LEU A 213 -13.43 -12.91 3.10
N PRO A 214 -14.70 -12.48 3.19
CA PRO A 214 -15.06 -11.09 2.94
C PRO A 214 -14.25 -10.14 3.82
N VAL A 215 -13.82 -9.01 3.25
CA VAL A 215 -13.15 -7.97 4.03
C VAL A 215 -14.15 -7.41 5.04
N LEU A 216 -13.88 -7.61 6.34
CA LEU A 216 -14.78 -7.19 7.42
C LEU A 216 -14.83 -5.66 7.58
N THR A 217 -13.68 -5.00 7.48
CA THR A 217 -13.57 -3.55 7.66
C THR A 217 -12.44 -3.01 6.80
N ILE A 218 -12.70 -1.94 6.04
CA ILE A 218 -11.65 -1.16 5.38
C ILE A 218 -11.18 -0.11 6.40
N GLY A 219 -9.99 -0.30 6.95
CA GLY A 219 -9.42 0.62 7.93
C GLY A 219 -8.97 1.93 7.26
N GLY A 220 -9.37 3.07 7.83
CA GLY A 220 -8.93 4.40 7.43
C GLY A 220 -9.78 5.48 8.09
N ARG A 221 -9.16 6.36 8.89
CA ARG A 221 -9.83 7.54 9.46
C ARG A 221 -9.42 8.75 8.62
N THR A 222 -10.38 9.38 7.98
CA THR A 222 -10.19 10.69 7.35
C THR A 222 -10.73 11.76 8.29
N ALA A 223 -9.89 12.72 8.64
CA ALA A 223 -10.26 13.88 9.44
C ALA A 223 -9.54 15.11 8.87
N PRO A 224 -10.16 16.30 8.90
CA PRO A 224 -9.49 17.52 8.49
C PRO A 224 -8.28 17.75 9.39
N LEU A 225 -7.12 18.00 8.78
CA LEU A 225 -5.90 18.39 9.49
C LEU A 225 -6.16 19.72 10.19
N ARG A 226 -6.05 19.76 11.52
CA ARG A 226 -6.32 20.97 12.30
C ARG A 226 -5.04 21.76 12.56
N GLY A 227 -3.88 21.10 12.58
CA GLY A 227 -2.57 21.72 12.75
C GLY A 227 -2.51 22.55 14.04
N PRO A 228 -2.41 21.92 15.23
CA PRO A 228 -2.33 22.66 16.49
C PRO A 228 -1.20 23.70 16.42
N ARG A 229 -1.44 24.93 16.88
CA ARG A 229 -0.42 25.98 16.86
C ARG A 229 -0.41 26.73 18.18
N ILE A 230 0.75 26.74 18.83
CA ILE A 230 0.98 27.49 20.05
C ILE A 230 1.44 28.89 19.63
N ALA A 231 0.67 29.90 20.01
CA ALA A 231 0.96 31.31 19.75
C ALA A 231 1.80 31.91 20.88
N ARG A 232 1.51 31.57 22.14
CA ARG A 232 2.13 32.20 23.31
C ARG A 232 2.11 31.28 24.52
N VAL A 233 3.10 31.46 25.40
CA VAL A 233 3.10 30.93 26.77
C VAL A 233 3.21 32.11 27.73
N ALA A 234 2.37 32.13 28.75
CA ALA A 234 2.36 33.18 29.77
C ALA A 234 2.27 32.57 31.16
N ALA A 235 2.81 33.28 32.16
CA ALA A 235 2.63 32.88 33.54
C ALA A 235 1.17 33.07 33.97
N LEU A 236 0.71 32.22 34.88
CA LEU A 236 -0.65 32.23 35.39
C LEU A 236 -0.62 32.33 36.92
N PRO A 237 -0.38 33.53 37.49
CA PRO A 237 -0.17 33.70 38.94
C PRO A 237 -1.38 33.26 39.77
N GLY A 238 -2.59 33.46 39.25
CA GLY A 238 -3.85 33.07 39.89
C GLY A 238 -4.18 31.58 39.81
N GLY A 239 -3.33 30.76 39.19
CA GLY A 239 -3.61 29.34 38.94
C GLY A 239 -4.61 29.11 37.80
N ALA A 240 -4.95 27.84 37.56
CA ALA A 240 -5.84 27.43 36.48
C ALA A 240 -7.14 28.26 36.41
N GLY A 241 -7.53 28.66 35.21
CA GLY A 241 -8.71 29.50 34.97
C GLY A 241 -8.52 31.00 35.27
N GLY A 242 -7.37 31.40 35.83
CA GLY A 242 -7.03 32.80 36.07
C GLY A 242 -6.76 33.61 34.80
N LEU A 243 -6.48 34.90 34.98
CA LEU A 243 -6.00 35.78 33.92
C LEU A 243 -4.49 35.58 33.71
N PRO A 244 -4.03 35.26 32.49
CA PRO A 244 -2.60 35.15 32.21
C PRO A 244 -1.93 36.51 32.29
N ASP A 245 -0.75 36.56 32.89
CA ASP A 245 0.08 37.75 32.93
C ASP A 245 1.28 37.56 31.98
N PRO A 246 1.30 38.23 30.81
CA PRO A 246 2.43 38.17 29.87
C PRO A 246 3.74 38.69 30.44
N MET A 247 3.69 39.57 31.46
CA MET A 247 4.85 40.26 32.02
C MET A 247 5.42 39.56 33.25
N ALA A 248 4.62 38.70 33.90
CA ALA A 248 5.08 37.87 34.99
C ALA A 248 6.06 36.79 34.49
N ALA A 249 7.12 36.55 35.27
CA ALA A 249 8.07 35.50 34.95
C ALA A 249 7.47 34.12 35.17
N VAL A 250 7.78 33.20 34.25
CA VAL A 250 7.42 31.79 34.40
C VAL A 250 8.40 31.12 35.34
N LEU A 251 7.88 30.48 36.40
CA LEU A 251 8.67 29.81 37.43
C LEU A 251 8.46 28.29 37.39
N SER A 252 9.48 27.52 37.75
CA SER A 252 9.34 26.08 37.97
C SER A 252 8.30 25.80 39.06
N GLY A 253 7.47 24.78 38.89
CA GLY A 253 6.36 24.50 39.81
C GLY A 253 5.14 25.42 39.68
N GLY A 254 5.24 26.51 38.90
CA GLY A 254 4.18 27.49 38.67
C GLY A 254 3.18 27.06 37.59
N TRP A 255 2.07 27.78 37.51
CA TRP A 255 1.08 27.61 36.44
C TRP A 255 1.43 28.46 35.23
N ILE A 256 1.22 27.91 34.05
CA ILE A 256 1.33 28.61 32.78
C ILE A 256 0.05 28.43 31.96
N ALA A 257 -0.26 29.44 31.17
CA ALA A 257 -1.28 29.38 30.13
C ALA A 257 -0.59 29.24 28.76
N VAL A 258 -0.91 28.15 28.05
CA VAL A 258 -0.48 27.88 26.68
C VAL A 258 -1.61 28.30 25.75
N GLU A 259 -1.43 29.40 25.03
CA GLU A 259 -2.45 29.98 24.15
C GLU A 259 -2.14 29.70 22.69
N GLY A 260 -3.19 29.46 21.90
CA GLY A 260 -3.04 29.05 20.53
C GLY A 260 -4.34 28.74 19.82
N THR A 261 -4.26 27.88 18.81
CA THR A 261 -5.41 27.41 18.02
C THR A 261 -5.36 25.90 17.88
N ALA A 262 -6.53 25.28 17.88
CA ALA A 262 -6.70 23.84 17.71
C ALA A 262 -5.85 23.03 18.71
N LEU A 263 -5.73 23.48 19.96
CA LEU A 263 -4.91 22.83 20.97
C LEU A 263 -5.57 21.60 21.60
N ALA A 264 -6.90 21.47 21.48
CA ALA A 264 -7.66 20.38 22.07
C ALA A 264 -8.01 19.31 21.02
N ALA A 265 -7.78 18.05 21.38
CA ALA A 265 -8.22 16.89 20.62
C ALA A 265 -8.70 15.76 21.54
N GLU A 266 -9.45 14.82 20.96
CA GLU A 266 -9.95 13.62 21.66
C GLU A 266 -8.83 12.83 22.33
N ARG A 267 -7.67 12.74 21.66
CA ARG A 267 -6.43 12.18 22.21
C ARG A 267 -5.30 13.14 21.91
N MET A 268 -4.65 13.61 22.96
CA MET A 268 -3.52 14.53 22.86
C MET A 268 -2.56 14.33 24.02
N ARG A 269 -1.35 14.86 23.86
CA ARG A 269 -0.39 15.02 24.94
C ARG A 269 0.36 16.34 24.78
N VAL A 270 0.71 16.94 25.91
CA VAL A 270 1.55 18.13 25.94
C VAL A 270 2.97 17.72 26.33
N MET A 271 3.94 18.12 25.52
CA MET A 271 5.35 17.75 25.68
C MET A 271 6.14 18.99 26.08
N LEU A 272 6.84 18.91 27.22
CA LEU A 272 7.86 19.86 27.65
C LEU A 272 9.24 19.24 27.38
N GLY A 273 9.85 19.62 26.26
CA GLY A 273 11.02 18.93 25.75
C GLY A 273 10.70 17.48 25.41
N THR A 274 11.22 16.53 26.19
CA THR A 274 10.97 15.08 26.06
C THR A 274 10.00 14.55 27.11
N ARG A 275 9.55 15.40 28.05
CA ARG A 275 8.68 15.01 29.17
C ARG A 275 7.21 15.28 28.81
N ALA A 276 6.35 14.29 28.99
CA ALA A 276 4.91 14.49 28.90
C ALA A 276 4.40 15.17 30.17
N LEU A 277 3.55 16.20 30.00
CA LEU A 277 2.85 16.87 31.08
C LEU A 277 1.42 16.36 31.17
N ALA A 278 0.94 16.18 32.41
CA ALA A 278 -0.46 15.87 32.67
C ALA A 278 -1.31 17.13 32.47
N VAL A 279 -2.44 16.98 31.78
CA VAL A 279 -3.43 18.05 31.56
C VAL A 279 -4.77 17.56 32.09
N THR A 280 -5.40 18.36 32.94
CA THR A 280 -6.75 18.08 33.44
C THR A 280 -7.78 18.50 32.41
N ALA A 281 -8.86 17.73 32.24
CA ALA A 281 -9.93 18.06 31.29
C ALA A 281 -10.60 19.42 31.58
N ALA A 282 -10.62 19.88 32.84
CA ALA A 282 -11.16 21.18 33.23
C ALA A 282 -10.29 22.37 32.75
N ASP A 283 -9.01 22.12 32.51
CA ASP A 283 -8.00 23.13 32.16
C ASP A 283 -7.68 23.11 30.66
N LEU A 284 -8.40 22.28 29.90
CA LEU A 284 -8.21 22.04 28.47
C LEU A 284 -9.26 22.80 27.65
N GLY A 285 -8.80 23.70 26.79
CA GLY A 285 -9.62 24.37 25.80
C GLY A 285 -8.95 24.40 24.43
N ASP A 286 -9.75 24.57 23.38
CA ASP A 286 -9.24 24.59 22.00
C ASP A 286 -8.26 25.76 21.71
N ARG A 287 -8.38 26.86 22.47
CA ARG A 287 -7.53 28.05 22.33
C ARG A 287 -6.54 28.26 23.47
N ARG A 288 -6.68 27.51 24.56
CA ARG A 288 -5.92 27.70 25.79
C ARG A 288 -5.83 26.40 26.58
N ILE A 289 -4.63 26.08 27.04
CA ILE A 289 -4.38 24.99 27.97
C ILE A 289 -3.68 25.56 29.19
N ASP A 290 -4.28 25.40 30.36
CA ASP A 290 -3.64 25.73 31.62
C ASP A 290 -2.95 24.50 32.18
N LEU A 291 -1.68 24.65 32.54
CA LEU A 291 -0.90 23.53 33.05
C LEU A 291 0.12 23.99 34.08
N ARG A 292 0.44 23.09 35.00
CA ARG A 292 1.44 23.32 36.03
C ARG A 292 2.78 22.75 35.58
N LEU A 293 3.82 23.58 35.61
CA LEU A 293 5.17 23.13 35.36
C LEU A 293 5.64 22.24 36.52
N PRO A 294 6.43 21.18 36.24
CA PRO A 294 7.05 20.40 37.30
C PRO A 294 7.96 21.26 38.18
N ALA A 295 7.96 21.01 39.50
CA ALA A 295 8.81 21.74 40.44
C ALA A 295 10.31 21.47 40.22
N ASP A 296 10.64 20.29 39.70
CA ASP A 296 11.99 19.85 39.35
C ASP A 296 12.47 20.35 37.98
N GLN A 297 11.64 21.11 37.26
CA GLN A 297 12.00 21.64 35.94
C GLN A 297 13.20 22.61 36.05
N PRO A 298 14.29 22.39 35.28
CA PRO A 298 15.43 23.32 35.27
C PRO A 298 15.06 24.72 34.80
N ALA A 299 15.76 25.73 35.33
CA ALA A 299 15.65 27.11 34.84
C ALA A 299 16.32 27.24 33.45
N GLY A 300 15.96 28.27 32.69
CA GLY A 300 16.48 28.51 31.33
C GLY A 300 15.41 28.38 30.24
N ILE A 301 15.84 28.19 28.99
CA ILE A 301 14.92 28.07 27.85
C ILE A 301 14.34 26.66 27.78
N ALA A 302 13.03 26.54 27.92
CA ALA A 302 12.28 25.32 27.70
C ALA A 302 11.46 25.41 26.42
N ARG A 303 11.07 24.25 25.86
CA ARG A 303 10.22 24.16 24.66
C ARG A 303 8.96 23.37 24.97
N ILE A 304 7.82 23.86 24.52
CA ILE A 304 6.53 23.17 24.65
C ILE A 304 5.92 22.85 23.30
N MET A 305 5.26 21.70 23.21
CA MET A 305 4.56 21.21 22.01
C MET A 305 3.28 20.48 22.41
N VAL A 306 2.27 20.51 21.56
CA VAL A 306 1.06 19.70 21.66
C VAL A 306 1.05 18.69 20.52
N ASP A 307 0.92 17.41 20.86
CA ASP A 307 0.75 16.32 19.90
C ASP A 307 -0.70 15.85 19.95
N HIS A 308 -1.34 15.73 18.78
CA HIS A 308 -2.60 15.01 18.64
C HIS A 308 -2.32 13.58 18.22
N LEU A 309 -3.03 12.65 18.83
CA LEU A 309 -2.83 11.22 18.67
C LEU A 309 -4.09 10.57 18.10
N PHE A 310 -3.93 9.41 17.48
CA PHE A 310 -5.05 8.58 17.05
C PHE A 310 -4.72 7.10 17.20
N ILE A 311 -5.77 6.28 17.26
CA ILE A 311 -5.65 4.82 17.25
C ILE A 311 -6.12 4.35 15.87
N PRO A 312 -5.26 3.72 15.05
CA PRO A 312 -5.64 3.31 13.70
C PRO A 312 -6.73 2.23 13.65
N ALA A 313 -6.72 1.32 14.62
CA ALA A 313 -7.73 0.27 14.79
C ALA A 313 -7.87 -0.12 16.27
N PRO A 314 -9.05 -0.57 16.73
CA PRO A 314 -9.23 -1.03 18.11
C PRO A 314 -8.16 -2.04 18.53
N GLY A 315 -7.53 -1.82 19.68
CA GLY A 315 -6.47 -2.68 20.21
C GLY A 315 -5.04 -2.38 19.71
N GLN A 316 -4.86 -1.41 18.80
CA GLN A 316 -3.53 -0.93 18.42
C GLN A 316 -3.03 0.20 19.31
N ALA A 317 -1.71 0.40 19.34
CA ALA A 317 -1.08 1.52 20.04
C ALA A 317 -1.42 2.87 19.39
N GLU A 318 -1.41 3.92 20.20
CA GLU A 318 -1.56 5.29 19.74
C GLU A 318 -0.43 5.68 18.78
N ARG A 319 -0.79 6.41 17.74
CA ARG A 319 0.15 6.98 16.77
C ARG A 319 0.01 8.48 16.73
N LEU A 320 1.12 9.15 16.44
CA LEU A 320 1.14 10.58 16.19
C LEU A 320 0.33 10.89 14.92
N TRP A 321 -0.63 11.80 15.03
CA TRP A 321 -1.39 12.33 13.90
C TRP A 321 -0.76 13.64 13.41
N GLU A 322 -0.65 14.62 14.30
CA GLU A 322 -0.10 15.94 14.04
C GLU A 322 0.57 16.50 15.30
N SER A 323 1.55 17.37 15.11
CA SER A 323 2.28 18.05 16.18
C SER A 323 2.24 19.56 15.96
N SER A 324 2.20 20.31 17.06
CA SER A 324 2.31 21.77 16.99
C SER A 324 3.73 22.23 16.71
N ASN A 325 3.90 23.53 16.51
CA ASN A 325 5.22 24.15 16.64
C ASN A 325 5.79 23.90 18.04
N ALA A 326 7.11 23.72 18.12
CA ALA A 326 7.84 23.72 19.38
C ALA A 326 8.09 25.18 19.80
N LEU A 327 7.26 25.73 20.69
CA LEU A 327 7.42 27.12 21.13
C LEU A 327 8.44 27.20 22.28
N PRO A 328 9.55 27.95 22.13
CA PRO A 328 10.48 28.21 23.23
C PRO A 328 9.92 29.27 24.18
N PHE A 329 10.16 29.11 25.48
CA PHE A 329 9.87 30.10 26.51
C PHE A 329 10.90 30.02 27.65
N ALA A 330 11.11 31.13 28.35
CA ALA A 330 12.08 31.22 29.43
C ALA A 330 11.45 30.87 30.78
N ILE A 331 12.10 29.99 31.54
CA ILE A 331 11.79 29.69 32.93
C ILE A 331 12.81 30.43 33.80
N ALA A 332 12.34 31.43 34.55
CA ALA A 332 13.21 32.25 35.37
C ALA A 332 13.74 31.48 36.59
N PRO A 333 15.06 31.55 36.87
CA PRO A 333 15.61 31.00 38.10
C PRO A 333 15.17 31.82 39.32
N VAL A 334 15.03 31.17 40.46
CA VAL A 334 14.75 31.81 41.76
C VAL A 334 15.97 31.67 42.65
N VAL A 335 16.54 32.79 43.07
CA VAL A 335 17.69 32.84 43.97
C VAL A 335 17.19 32.77 45.42
N THR A 336 17.69 31.80 46.19
CA THR A 336 17.28 31.56 47.58
C THR A 336 18.32 32.00 48.60
N ALA A 337 19.60 31.95 48.24
CA ALA A 337 20.68 32.40 49.11
C ALA A 337 21.87 32.95 48.31
N VAL A 338 22.54 33.95 48.89
CA VAL A 338 23.74 34.58 48.36
C VAL A 338 24.85 34.43 49.39
N ALA A 339 25.99 33.89 48.98
CA ALA A 339 27.17 33.77 49.81
C ALA A 339 28.37 34.41 49.12
N ARG A 340 29.16 35.19 49.87
CA ARG A 340 30.42 35.76 49.39
C ARG A 340 31.60 35.23 50.18
N ALA A 341 32.76 35.16 49.53
CA ALA A 341 34.04 34.90 50.18
C ALA A 341 35.13 35.66 49.44
N GLY A 342 35.81 36.60 50.11
CA GLY A 342 36.82 37.46 49.47
C GLY A 342 37.37 38.51 50.42
N THR A 343 38.20 39.40 49.86
CA THR A 343 38.82 40.51 50.56
C THR A 343 38.59 41.81 49.82
N VAL A 344 38.48 42.91 50.55
CA VAL A 344 38.44 44.27 49.98
C VAL A 344 39.80 44.93 50.21
N ALA A 345 40.38 45.48 49.15
CA ALA A 345 41.59 46.30 49.21
C ALA A 345 41.41 47.50 48.29
N ALA A 346 41.72 48.71 48.78
CA ALA A 346 41.56 49.96 48.04
C ALA A 346 40.17 50.12 47.38
N GLU A 347 39.10 49.90 48.15
CA GLU A 347 37.70 49.98 47.70
C GLU A 347 37.34 49.01 46.55
N ARG A 348 38.13 47.96 46.34
CA ARG A 348 37.86 46.92 45.34
C ARG A 348 37.80 45.54 45.98
N PHE A 349 36.70 44.83 45.72
CA PHE A 349 36.48 43.45 46.10
C PHE A 349 37.15 42.47 45.13
N THR A 350 37.89 41.51 45.67
CA THR A 350 38.38 40.33 44.94
C THR A 350 38.01 39.08 45.73
N GLY A 351 37.34 38.14 45.08
CA GLY A 351 36.78 36.98 45.76
C GLY A 351 35.76 36.25 44.91
N THR A 352 34.88 35.52 45.56
CA THR A 352 33.89 34.68 44.88
C THR A 352 32.51 34.90 45.46
N VAL A 353 31.52 34.94 44.58
CA VAL A 353 30.10 35.02 44.93
C VAL A 353 29.44 33.74 44.47
N THR A 354 28.72 33.09 45.38
CA THR A 354 27.99 31.85 45.14
C THR A 354 26.50 32.11 45.36
N LEU A 355 25.69 31.80 44.35
CA LEU A 355 24.24 31.83 44.44
C LEU A 355 23.71 30.41 44.60
N THR A 356 22.77 30.23 45.53
CA THR A 356 21.95 29.02 45.63
C THR A 356 20.60 29.32 44.99
N LEU A 357 20.17 28.45 44.10
CA LEU A 357 18.90 28.54 43.38
C LEU A 357 17.89 27.55 43.95
N ALA A 358 16.61 27.86 43.82
CA ALA A 358 15.53 26.90 44.08
C ALA A 358 15.43 25.83 42.97
N ASN A 359 15.82 26.19 41.75
CA ASN A 359 15.71 25.35 40.56
C ASN A 359 16.95 24.47 40.41
N ALA A 360 16.76 23.28 39.83
CA ALA A 360 17.87 22.46 39.35
C ALA A 360 18.52 23.09 38.10
N LEU A 361 19.80 22.82 37.91
CA LEU A 361 20.60 23.23 36.77
C LEU A 361 21.05 22.01 35.98
N GLY A 362 21.01 22.10 34.66
CA GLY A 362 21.56 21.10 33.76
C GLY A 362 23.08 21.23 33.62
N GLU A 363 23.74 20.11 33.28
CA GLU A 363 25.21 20.04 33.18
C GLU A 363 25.82 20.93 32.08
N ARG A 364 25.01 21.34 31.08
CA ARG A 364 25.46 22.11 29.90
C ARG A 364 24.89 23.52 29.82
N GLN A 365 24.27 24.02 30.90
CA GLN A 365 23.66 25.35 30.89
C GLN A 365 24.72 26.44 31.12
N ALA A 366 24.62 27.53 30.36
CA ALA A 366 25.45 28.70 30.54
C ALA A 366 24.84 29.58 31.65
N ALA A 367 25.65 29.91 32.66
CA ALA A 367 25.23 30.76 33.76
C ALA A 367 25.99 32.09 33.76
N ALA A 368 25.30 33.18 34.09
CA ALA A 368 25.90 34.47 34.38
C ALA A 368 25.28 35.05 35.66
N MET A 369 26.04 35.89 36.35
CA MET A 369 25.56 36.70 37.46
C MET A 369 25.51 38.16 37.03
N LEU A 370 24.35 38.79 37.22
CA LEU A 370 24.14 40.20 36.97
C LEU A 370 24.15 40.93 38.31
N PHE A 371 24.98 41.96 38.42
CA PHE A 371 25.10 42.80 39.60
C PHE A 371 24.57 44.18 39.27
N ASN A 372 23.48 44.57 39.93
CA ASN A 372 22.87 45.89 39.80
C ASN A 372 23.08 46.65 41.12
N PRO A 373 23.48 47.94 41.10
CA PRO A 373 23.62 48.70 42.33
C PRO A 373 22.25 48.84 43.02
N LEU A 374 22.26 48.86 44.36
CA LEU A 374 21.05 49.21 45.12
C LEU A 374 20.61 50.65 44.79
N PRO A 375 19.31 50.98 44.97
CA PRO A 375 18.82 52.35 44.80
C PRO A 375 19.65 53.35 45.61
N GLY A 376 20.25 54.34 44.93
CA GLY A 376 21.14 55.34 45.54
C GLY A 376 22.64 54.99 45.54
N GLY A 377 23.03 53.80 45.10
CA GLY A 377 24.43 53.42 44.90
C GLY A 377 25.07 54.14 43.70
N ALA A 378 26.34 54.55 43.83
CA ALA A 378 27.10 55.22 42.78
C ALA A 378 27.88 54.23 41.88
N GLN A 379 27.86 52.94 42.20
CA GLN A 379 28.62 51.90 41.50
C GLN A 379 27.96 51.51 40.16
N PRO A 380 28.73 51.17 39.11
CA PRO A 380 28.19 50.69 37.85
C PRO A 380 27.64 49.25 37.96
N ALA A 381 26.60 48.95 37.19
CA ALA A 381 26.12 47.58 36.99
C ALA A 381 27.09 46.79 36.10
N PHE A 382 27.23 45.49 36.36
CA PHE A 382 28.11 44.62 35.58
C PHE A 382 27.60 43.17 35.56
N SER A 383 28.09 42.38 34.60
CA SER A 383 27.76 40.96 34.46
C SER A 383 29.02 40.12 34.43
N VAL A 384 29.01 38.97 35.10
CA VAL A 384 30.16 38.05 35.14
C VAL A 384 29.70 36.64 34.80
N PRO A 385 30.42 35.89 33.93
CA PRO A 385 30.12 34.49 33.70
C PRO A 385 30.26 33.69 35.01
N ALA A 386 29.33 32.78 35.25
CA ALA A 386 29.32 31.92 36.41
C ALA A 386 29.44 30.45 35.97
N ARG A 387 30.09 29.64 36.82
CA ARG A 387 30.15 28.19 36.63
C ARG A 387 29.19 27.49 37.58
N THR A 388 28.56 26.43 37.10
CA THR A 388 27.78 25.51 37.93
C THR A 388 28.73 24.72 38.82
N VAL A 389 28.57 24.83 40.14
CA VAL A 389 29.40 24.14 41.14
C VAL A 389 28.66 23.02 41.87
N ALA A 390 27.32 23.03 41.81
CA ALA A 390 26.45 21.95 42.24
C ALA A 390 25.12 22.01 41.48
N ALA A 391 24.26 21.01 41.64
CA ALA A 391 22.97 20.89 40.94
C ALA A 391 22.04 22.11 41.07
N ASN A 392 22.23 22.97 42.08
CA ASN A 392 21.47 24.20 42.28
C ASN A 392 22.34 25.38 42.71
N ARG A 393 23.65 25.34 42.45
CA ARG A 393 24.58 26.41 42.85
C ARG A 393 25.46 26.84 41.71
N ILE A 394 25.58 28.15 41.54
CA ILE A 394 26.49 28.79 40.60
C ILE A 394 27.48 29.68 41.34
N ARG A 395 28.70 29.75 40.84
CA ARG A 395 29.79 30.55 41.41
C ARG A 395 30.40 31.44 40.34
N ALA A 396 30.54 32.73 40.65
CA ALA A 396 31.33 33.67 39.88
C ALA A 396 32.57 34.07 40.66
N ASP A 397 33.70 34.18 39.96
CA ASP A 397 34.93 34.74 40.51
C ASP A 397 35.03 36.20 40.09
N LEU A 398 35.19 37.08 41.07
CA LEU A 398 35.28 38.53 40.90
C LEU A 398 36.72 38.96 41.13
N ALA A 399 37.26 39.76 40.21
CA ALA A 399 38.60 40.33 40.31
C ALA A 399 38.51 41.86 40.23
N ALA A 400 38.94 42.53 41.30
CA ALA A 400 38.99 43.98 41.41
C ALA A 400 37.68 44.67 40.98
N VAL A 401 36.54 44.28 41.55
CA VAL A 401 35.23 44.93 41.33
C VAL A 401 35.04 46.05 42.38
N PRO A 402 34.41 47.20 42.09
CA PRO A 402 34.11 48.20 43.12
C PRO A 402 33.37 47.58 44.32
N ALA A 403 33.81 47.88 45.53
CA ALA A 403 33.13 47.45 46.74
C ALA A 403 31.80 48.23 46.88
N GLY A 404 30.75 47.53 47.28
CA GLY A 404 29.42 48.09 47.48
C GLY A 404 28.34 47.01 47.53
N ALA A 405 27.13 47.41 47.87
CA ALA A 405 26.00 46.50 47.94
C ALA A 405 25.24 46.44 46.61
N TYR A 406 25.13 45.23 46.05
CA TYR A 406 24.51 44.96 44.76
C TYR A 406 23.31 44.03 44.90
N VAL A 407 22.22 44.33 44.19
CA VAL A 407 21.18 43.36 43.87
C VAL A 407 21.75 42.38 42.85
N VAL A 408 21.78 41.10 43.21
CA VAL A 408 22.34 40.05 42.35
C VAL A 408 21.23 39.23 41.73
N ARG A 409 21.36 38.99 40.43
CA ARG A 409 20.44 38.16 39.66
C ARG A 409 21.21 37.04 38.98
N ALA A 410 20.59 35.87 38.90
CA ALA A 410 21.13 34.74 38.14
C ALA A 410 20.51 34.75 36.74
N GLU A 411 21.33 34.58 35.71
CA GLU A 411 20.88 34.36 34.34
C GLU A 411 21.33 32.98 33.88
N ILE A 412 20.38 32.13 33.48
CA ILE A 412 20.63 30.76 33.02
C ILE A 412 20.10 30.64 31.59
N ASP A 413 20.98 30.35 30.63
CA ASP A 413 20.66 30.25 29.19
C ASP A 413 19.82 31.44 28.66
N GLY A 414 20.08 32.66 29.15
CA GLY A 414 19.34 33.87 28.78
C GLY A 414 18.08 34.16 29.61
N ALA A 415 17.68 33.27 30.53
CA ALA A 415 16.58 33.49 31.46
C ALA A 415 17.08 34.09 32.78
N ALA A 416 16.75 35.35 33.04
CA ALA A 416 17.18 36.07 34.25
C ALA A 416 16.18 35.94 35.42
N SER A 417 16.71 35.82 36.63
CA SER A 417 15.91 35.85 37.86
C SER A 417 15.26 37.21 38.07
N LEU A 418 14.11 37.22 38.75
CA LEU A 418 13.48 38.46 39.19
C LEU A 418 14.12 38.94 40.51
N PRO A 419 14.45 40.24 40.63
CA PRO A 419 14.79 40.84 41.91
C PRO A 419 13.54 41.00 42.78
N THR A 420 13.73 41.08 44.10
CA THR A 420 12.68 41.47 45.05
C THR A 420 12.51 42.99 45.05
N LEU A 421 11.27 43.45 45.25
CA LEU A 421 10.90 44.85 45.27
C LEU A 421 10.56 45.28 46.70
N GLY A 422 11.31 46.26 47.21
CA GLY A 422 11.06 46.93 48.48
C GLY A 422 10.47 48.33 48.31
N ALA A 423 10.33 49.05 49.43
CA ALA A 423 9.70 50.37 49.47
C ALA A 423 10.44 51.47 48.67
N GLN A 424 11.74 51.29 48.42
CA GLN A 424 12.62 52.27 47.75
C GLN A 424 13.14 51.77 46.39
N GLY A 425 12.61 50.67 45.86
CA GLY A 425 13.07 50.02 44.64
C GLY A 425 13.50 48.57 44.86
N PHE A 426 14.27 48.00 43.93
CA PHE A 426 14.74 46.62 44.07
C PHE A 426 15.70 46.49 45.24
N ASP A 427 15.40 45.59 46.16
CA ASP A 427 16.07 45.50 47.48
C ASP A 427 16.73 44.14 47.73
N GLY A 428 16.63 43.20 46.80
CA GLY A 428 17.24 41.89 46.96
C GLY A 428 17.10 40.96 45.76
N PRO A 429 17.76 39.80 45.80
CA PRO A 429 18.71 39.38 46.84
C PRO A 429 20.04 40.15 46.74
N VAL A 430 20.63 40.50 47.90
CA VAL A 430 21.80 41.39 47.98
C VAL A 430 23.10 40.61 48.15
N ALA A 431 24.11 40.93 47.34
CA ALA A 431 25.51 40.68 47.67
C ALA A 431 26.15 41.99 48.11
N ASP A 432 26.38 42.10 49.40
CA ASP A 432 27.22 43.16 49.93
C ASP A 432 28.68 42.85 49.61
N LEU A 433 29.38 43.67 48.83
CA LEU A 433 30.80 43.47 48.51
C LEU A 433 31.71 44.39 49.33
N ASP A 434 31.17 45.15 50.28
CA ASP A 434 31.90 46.07 51.17
C ASP A 434 31.61 45.72 52.64
N PRO A 435 32.45 44.90 53.31
CA PRO A 435 32.19 44.38 54.65
C PRO A 435 32.15 45.41 55.77
#